data_AF-A0A6I4U5S9-F1
#
_entry.id   AF-A0A6I4U5S9-F1
#
_cell.length_a   1.000
_cell.length_b   1.000
_cell.length_c   1.000
_cell.angle_alpha   90.00
_cell.angle_beta   90.00
_cell.angle_gamma   90.00
#
_symmetry.space_group_name_H-M   'P 1'
#
loop_
_entity.id
_entity.type
_entity.pdbx_description
1 polymer ?
#
loop_
_entity_poly.entity_id
_entity_poly.type
_entity_poly.pdbx_seq_one_letter_code
_entity_poly.pdbx_strand_id
1 'polypeptide(L)'
;MMTSDASSSKMQKRITISMRGDQYAGLEEVAEDLGVNVSEAAREAINTFLLKEHWGQTVGKLAEAEIRNGHTNEEVLERVLAKFPHAQTTRDSIAWYRSRLRRDDPEVMTDREARVRKEV
;
A
#
# COMPACT_ATOMS: atom_id res chain seq x y z
N MET A 1 10.13 -2.94 -35.01
CA MET A 1 10.81 -3.52 -33.84
C MET A 1 10.52 -2.58 -32.68
N MET A 2 9.59 -2.98 -31.81
CA MET A 2 9.15 -2.18 -30.65
C MET A 2 10.09 -2.46 -29.47
N THR A 3 10.65 -1.42 -28.89
CA THR A 3 11.22 -1.44 -27.53
C THR A 3 10.70 -0.22 -26.80
N SER A 4 9.50 -0.43 -26.25
CA SER A 4 9.01 0.05 -24.95
C SER A 4 9.70 1.26 -24.32
N ASP A 5 8.96 2.37 -24.34
CA ASP A 5 9.13 3.53 -23.47
C ASP A 5 9.23 3.12 -21.99
N ALA A 6 10.44 3.18 -21.45
CA ALA A 6 10.68 3.20 -20.02
C ALA A 6 10.53 4.63 -19.50
N SER A 7 9.30 5.12 -19.34
CA SER A 7 9.04 6.29 -18.49
C SER A 7 7.60 6.34 -17.97
N SER A 8 7.21 5.35 -17.16
CA SER A 8 6.01 5.44 -16.31
C SER A 8 6.28 6.25 -15.01
N SER A 9 7.43 6.93 -14.93
CA SER A 9 7.77 7.80 -13.82
C SER A 9 6.87 9.05 -13.81
N LYS A 10 5.96 9.11 -12.84
CA LYS A 10 5.38 10.33 -12.23
C LYS A 10 4.39 11.13 -13.09
N MET A 11 3.20 10.59 -13.38
CA MET A 11 2.05 11.47 -13.66
C MET A 11 1.56 12.10 -12.36
N GLN A 12 1.94 13.35 -12.08
CA GLN A 12 1.30 14.14 -11.04
C GLN A 12 -0.15 14.42 -11.44
N LYS A 13 -1.11 13.95 -10.65
CA LYS A 13 -2.53 14.29 -10.82
C LYS A 13 -2.83 15.56 -10.03
N ARG A 14 -3.49 16.52 -10.66
CA ARG A 14 -3.91 17.79 -10.03
C ARG A 14 -5.35 17.68 -9.56
N ILE A 15 -5.59 18.12 -8.34
CA ILE A 15 -6.93 18.35 -7.79
C ILE A 15 -7.06 19.85 -7.47
N THR A 16 -8.27 20.38 -7.64
CA THR A 16 -8.63 21.74 -7.20
C THR A 16 -9.68 21.59 -6.12
N ILE A 17 -9.46 22.22 -4.96
CA ILE A 17 -10.36 22.15 -3.82
C ILE A 17 -10.58 23.54 -3.24
N SER A 18 -11.78 23.78 -2.69
CA SER A 18 -12.07 24.94 -1.87
C SER A 18 -11.85 24.56 -0.40
N MET A 19 -11.03 25.33 0.31
CA MET A 19 -10.72 25.10 1.72
C MET A 19 -11.31 26.20 2.58
N ARG A 20 -11.62 25.86 3.84
CA ARG A 20 -11.95 26.87 4.84
C ARG A 20 -10.68 27.61 5.28
N GLY A 21 -10.83 28.85 5.74
CA GLY A 21 -9.69 29.70 6.12
C GLY A 21 -8.85 29.13 7.26
N ASP A 22 -9.49 28.46 8.23
CA ASP A 22 -8.83 27.74 9.32
C ASP A 22 -7.98 26.56 8.84
N GLN A 23 -8.48 25.80 7.86
CA GLN A 23 -7.75 24.69 7.25
C GLN A 23 -6.54 25.17 6.45
N TYR A 24 -6.67 26.32 5.79
CA TYR A 24 -5.57 26.93 5.04
C TYR A 24 -4.50 27.48 6.00
N ALA A 25 -4.91 28.18 7.06
CA ALA A 25 -3.99 28.67 8.10
C ALA A 25 -3.20 27.52 8.75
N GLY A 26 -3.86 26.40 9.07
CA GLY A 26 -3.17 25.22 9.60
C GLY A 26 -2.15 24.61 8.62
N LEU A 27 -2.35 24.74 7.31
CA LEU A 27 -1.33 24.33 6.32
C LEU A 27 -0.15 25.31 6.25
N GLU A 28 -0.40 26.61 6.45
CA GLU A 28 0.67 27.62 6.52
C GLU A 28 1.56 27.39 7.74
N GLU A 29 0.97 27.11 8.90
CA GLU A 29 1.72 26.77 10.13
C GLU A 29 2.63 25.55 9.90
N VAL A 30 2.10 24.47 9.30
CA VAL A 30 2.89 23.28 8.97
C VAL A 30 3.99 23.58 7.95
N ALA A 31 3.72 24.47 6.99
CA ALA A 31 4.70 24.87 5.99
C ALA A 31 5.86 25.66 6.62
N GLU A 32 5.56 26.58 7.54
CA GLU A 32 6.55 27.34 8.30
C GLU A 32 7.40 26.42 9.19
N ASP A 33 6.77 25.53 9.95
CA ASP A 33 7.46 24.59 10.85
C ASP A 33 8.43 23.66 10.11
N LEU A 34 8.06 23.23 8.90
CA LEU A 34 8.87 22.36 8.06
C LEU A 34 9.84 23.11 7.14
N GLY A 35 9.74 24.44 7.05
CA GLY A 35 10.52 25.26 6.11
C GLY A 35 10.23 24.95 4.64
N VAL A 36 8.99 24.58 4.32
CA VAL A 36 8.53 24.21 2.96
C VAL A 36 7.41 25.14 2.49
N ASN A 37 6.92 24.95 1.26
CA ASN A 37 5.75 25.68 0.77
C ASN A 37 4.44 24.97 1.13
N VAL A 38 3.32 25.69 1.05
CA VAL A 38 1.97 25.19 1.38
C VAL A 38 1.58 23.95 0.55
N SER A 39 2.04 23.82 -0.70
CA SER A 39 1.75 22.63 -1.52
C SER A 39 2.50 21.39 -1.03
N GLU A 40 3.72 21.56 -0.52
CA GLU A 40 4.50 20.51 0.12
C GLU A 40 3.89 20.11 1.46
N ALA A 41 3.51 21.09 2.29
CA ALA A 41 2.81 20.86 3.55
C ALA A 41 1.49 20.11 3.33
N ALA A 42 0.70 20.51 2.32
CA ALA A 42 -0.53 19.81 1.94
C ALA A 42 -0.25 18.36 1.50
N ARG A 43 0.82 18.13 0.73
CA ARG A 43 1.22 16.78 0.33
C ARG A 43 1.61 15.94 1.53
N GLU A 44 2.38 16.49 2.47
CA GLU A 44 2.78 15.77 3.68
C GLU A 44 1.61 15.51 4.62
N ALA A 45 0.66 16.44 4.75
CA ALA A 45 -0.56 16.23 5.52
C ALA A 45 -1.43 15.11 4.91
N ILE A 46 -1.62 15.13 3.58
CA ILE A 46 -2.33 14.07 2.86
C ILE A 46 -1.58 12.74 2.97
N ASN A 47 -0.27 12.73 2.76
CA ASN A 47 0.56 11.53 2.90
C ASN A 47 0.46 10.98 4.31
N THR A 48 0.52 11.81 5.34
CA THR A 48 0.43 11.40 6.74
C THR A 48 -0.95 10.85 7.07
N PHE A 49 -2.02 11.50 6.63
CA PHE A 49 -3.40 11.01 6.79
C PHE A 49 -3.55 9.66 6.08
N LEU A 50 -3.12 9.58 4.82
CA LEU A 50 -3.13 8.33 4.06
C LEU A 50 -2.23 7.29 4.70
N LEU A 51 -1.06 7.61 5.25
CA LEU A 51 -0.10 6.69 5.86
C LEU A 51 -0.57 6.16 7.22
N LYS A 52 -1.06 7.05 8.08
CA LYS A 52 -1.55 6.70 9.42
C LYS A 52 -2.92 6.02 9.37
N GLU A 53 -3.86 6.56 8.58
CA GLU A 53 -5.25 6.09 8.60
C GLU A 53 -5.57 5.06 7.50
N HIS A 54 -4.96 5.16 6.32
CA HIS A 54 -5.35 4.33 5.16
C HIS A 54 -4.29 3.31 4.68
N TRP A 55 -2.99 3.55 4.89
CA TRP A 55 -1.86 2.69 4.50
C TRP A 55 -1.17 2.07 5.73
N GLY A 56 -1.65 2.35 6.95
CA GLY A 56 -1.48 1.45 8.09
C GLY A 56 -2.02 0.04 7.77
N GLN A 57 -2.99 -0.02 6.86
CA GLN A 57 -3.52 -1.21 6.21
C GLN A 57 -3.26 -1.11 4.70
N THR A 58 -2.00 -1.17 4.23
CA THR A 58 -1.77 -1.33 2.78
C THR A 58 -2.19 -2.73 2.32
N VAL A 59 -2.44 -2.86 1.02
CA VAL A 59 -2.48 -4.15 0.31
C VAL A 59 -1.34 -5.07 0.75
N GLY A 60 -0.10 -4.54 0.77
CA GLY A 60 1.08 -5.30 1.18
C GLY A 60 1.04 -5.73 2.65
N LYS A 61 0.70 -4.83 3.58
CA LYS A 61 0.59 -5.18 5.01
C LYS A 61 -0.52 -6.19 5.29
N LEU A 62 -1.67 -6.06 4.63
CA LEU A 62 -2.75 -7.04 4.73
C LEU A 62 -2.30 -8.38 4.15
N ALA A 63 -1.69 -8.38 2.96
CA ALA A 63 -1.18 -9.59 2.33
C ALA A 63 -0.17 -10.29 3.24
N GLU A 64 0.79 -9.55 3.80
CA GLU A 64 1.80 -10.09 4.69
C GLU A 64 1.21 -10.64 6.00
N ALA A 65 0.23 -9.95 6.58
CA ALA A 65 -0.47 -10.42 7.77
C ALA A 65 -1.23 -11.73 7.49
N GLU A 66 -1.94 -11.80 6.37
CA GLU A 66 -2.71 -13.00 6.02
C GLU A 66 -1.81 -14.18 5.62
N ILE A 67 -0.65 -13.93 5.00
CA ILE A 67 0.37 -14.95 4.76
C ILE A 67 0.91 -15.50 6.09
N ARG A 68 1.23 -14.63 7.06
CA ARG A 68 1.70 -15.06 8.39
C ARG A 68 0.64 -15.84 9.17
N ASN A 69 -0.65 -15.55 8.93
CA ASN A 69 -1.76 -16.33 9.48
C ASN A 69 -1.90 -17.74 8.85
N GLY A 70 -1.09 -18.06 7.83
CA GLY A 70 -1.08 -19.37 7.20
C GLY A 70 -2.13 -19.57 6.11
N HIS A 71 -2.72 -18.50 5.58
CA HIS A 71 -3.63 -18.58 4.43
C HIS A 71 -2.88 -18.95 3.14
N THR A 72 -3.59 -19.49 2.15
CA THR A 72 -3.04 -19.75 0.81
C THR A 72 -2.96 -18.46 -0.02
N ASN A 73 -2.21 -18.47 -1.12
CA ASN A 73 -2.06 -17.30 -1.99
C ASN A 73 -3.40 -16.85 -2.57
N GLU A 74 -4.25 -17.79 -3.01
CA GLU A 74 -5.61 -17.52 -3.46
C GLU A 74 -6.46 -16.85 -2.36
N GLU A 75 -6.44 -17.37 -1.13
CA GLU A 75 -7.22 -16.79 -0.02
C GLU A 75 -6.75 -15.39 0.38
N VAL A 76 -5.43 -15.19 0.38
CA VAL A 76 -4.85 -13.87 0.64
C VAL A 76 -5.27 -12.88 -0.44
N LEU A 77 -5.25 -13.30 -1.71
CA LEU A 77 -5.69 -12.46 -2.82
C LEU A 77 -7.17 -12.08 -2.68
N GLU A 78 -8.05 -13.04 -2.40
CA GLU A 78 -9.48 -12.80 -2.18
C GLU A 78 -9.73 -11.79 -1.05
N ARG A 79 -9.05 -11.96 0.09
CA ARG A 79 -9.16 -11.05 1.24
C ARG A 79 -8.63 -9.66 0.92
N VAL A 80 -7.54 -9.57 0.18
CA VAL A 80 -6.95 -8.31 -0.28
C VAL A 80 -7.90 -7.59 -1.22
N LEU A 81 -8.49 -8.28 -2.20
CA LEU A 81 -9.44 -7.67 -3.14
C LEU A 81 -10.78 -7.33 -2.48
N ALA A 82 -11.23 -8.09 -1.49
CA ALA A 82 -12.41 -7.77 -0.70
C ALA A 82 -12.25 -6.46 0.08
N LYS A 83 -11.05 -6.22 0.64
CA LYS A 83 -10.75 -4.99 1.38
C LYS A 83 -10.31 -3.82 0.50
N PHE A 84 -9.65 -4.11 -0.62
CA PHE A 84 -9.16 -3.13 -1.58
C PHE A 84 -9.65 -3.47 -3.00
N PRO A 85 -10.93 -3.19 -3.34
CA PRO A 85 -11.51 -3.58 -4.63
C PRO A 85 -10.80 -2.97 -5.85
N HIS A 86 -10.12 -1.85 -5.66
CA HIS A 86 -9.37 -1.16 -6.71
C HIS A 86 -7.88 -1.54 -6.76
N ALA A 87 -7.44 -2.48 -5.91
CA ALA A 87 -6.05 -2.92 -5.92
C ALA A 87 -5.75 -3.74 -7.18
N GLN A 88 -4.67 -3.42 -7.88
CA GLN A 88 -4.17 -4.19 -9.02
C GLN A 88 -3.34 -5.40 -8.58
N THR A 89 -3.70 -5.99 -7.43
CA THR A 89 -2.92 -7.10 -6.85
C THR A 89 -3.24 -8.37 -7.59
N THR A 90 -2.20 -9.11 -7.96
CA THR A 90 -2.31 -10.41 -8.62
C THR A 90 -1.86 -11.52 -7.69
N ARG A 91 -2.21 -12.77 -8.02
CA ARG A 91 -1.69 -13.93 -7.29
C ARG A 91 -0.15 -13.95 -7.27
N ASP A 92 0.48 -13.57 -8.38
CA ASP A 92 1.94 -13.51 -8.46
C ASP A 92 2.54 -12.46 -7.52
N SER A 93 1.83 -11.36 -7.30
CA SER A 93 2.22 -10.35 -6.31
C SER A 93 2.19 -10.94 -4.89
N ILE A 94 1.17 -11.72 -4.56
CA ILE A 94 1.07 -12.43 -3.26
C ILE A 94 2.18 -13.47 -3.10
N ALA A 95 2.46 -14.25 -4.15
CA ALA A 95 3.55 -15.23 -4.14
C ALA A 95 4.92 -14.55 -3.93
N TRP A 96 5.12 -13.36 -4.52
CA TRP A 96 6.30 -12.54 -4.27
C TRP A 96 6.39 -12.08 -2.81
N TYR A 97 5.30 -11.58 -2.21
CA TYR A 97 5.27 -11.20 -0.80
C TYR A 97 5.62 -12.38 0.11
N ARG A 98 5.08 -13.58 -0.15
CA ARG A 98 5.40 -14.80 0.61
C ARG A 98 6.87 -15.15 0.49
N SER A 99 7.41 -15.10 -0.73
CA SER A 99 8.83 -15.38 -0.99
C SER A 99 9.74 -14.37 -0.29
N ARG A 100 9.37 -13.09 -0.28
CA ARG A 100 10.08 -12.04 0.46
C ARG A 100 10.05 -12.30 1.95
N LEU A 101 8.87 -12.52 2.52
CA LEU A 101 8.70 -12.81 3.95
C LEU A 101 9.52 -14.00 4.41
N ARG A 102 9.57 -15.07 3.61
CA ARG A 102 10.38 -16.26 3.92
C ARG A 102 11.89 -16.02 3.92
N ARG A 103 12.38 -14.98 3.24
CA ARG A 103 13.79 -14.61 3.29
C ARG A 103 14.15 -13.95 4.63
N ASP A 104 13.20 -13.21 5.19
CA ASP A 104 13.36 -12.52 6.47
C ASP A 104 12.99 -13.41 7.65
N ASP A 105 12.05 -14.34 7.46
CA ASP A 105 11.53 -15.26 8.47
C ASP A 105 11.23 -16.66 7.85
N PRO A 106 12.16 -17.63 7.99
CA PRO A 106 12.01 -18.98 7.46
C PRO A 106 10.79 -19.76 7.98
N GLU A 107 10.19 -19.36 9.09
CA GLU A 107 8.99 -20.01 9.69
C GLU A 107 7.71 -19.70 8.90
N VAL A 108 7.72 -18.68 8.04
CA VAL A 108 6.56 -18.32 7.21
C VAL A 108 6.25 -19.47 6.25
N MET A 109 5.07 -20.08 6.38
CA MET A 109 4.66 -21.24 5.57
C MET A 109 4.68 -20.96 4.06
N THR A 110 5.10 -21.93 3.27
CA THR A 110 4.88 -21.97 1.81
C THR A 110 3.39 -22.10 1.49
N ASP A 111 3.02 -21.76 0.26
CA ASP A 111 1.65 -21.92 -0.21
C ASP A 111 1.17 -23.39 -0.17
N ARG A 112 2.08 -24.32 -0.49
CA ARG A 112 1.81 -25.76 -0.41
C ARG A 112 1.54 -26.21 1.03
N GLU A 113 2.36 -25.78 1.97
CA GLU A 113 2.17 -26.09 3.40
C GLU A 113 0.87 -25.50 3.93
N ALA A 114 0.53 -24.27 3.51
CA ALA A 114 -0.75 -23.63 3.86
C ALA A 114 -1.94 -24.44 3.36
N ARG A 115 -1.87 -24.96 2.13
CA ARG A 115 -2.92 -25.79 1.56
C ARG A 115 -3.07 -27.13 2.28
N VAL A 116 -1.95 -27.82 2.55
CA VAL A 116 -1.95 -29.12 3.25
C VAL A 116 -2.53 -29.00 4.66
N ARG A 117 -2.20 -27.94 5.39
CA ARG A 117 -2.73 -27.69 6.74
C ARG A 117 -4.25 -27.59 6.79
N LYS A 118 -4.90 -27.20 5.69
CA LYS A 118 -6.37 -27.10 5.61
C LYS A 118 -7.06 -28.41 5.21
N GLU A 119 -6.33 -29.35 4.64
CA GLU A 119 -6.85 -30.65 4.23
C GLU A 119 -6.85 -31.69 5.37
N VAL A 120 -6.28 -31.32 6.53
CA VAL A 120 -6.22 -32.11 7.78
C VAL A 120 -7.18 -31.54 8.81
#